data_AF-A0A0A9YIN3-F1
#
_entry.id   AF-A0A0A9YIN3-F1
#
_cell.length_a   1.000
_cell.length_b   1.000
_cell.length_c   1.000
_cell.angle_alpha   90.00
_cell.angle_beta   90.00
_cell.angle_gamma   90.00
#
_symmetry.space_group_name_H-M   'P 1'
#
loop_
_entity.id
_entity.type
_entity.pdbx_description
1 polymer ?
#
loop_
_entity_poly.entity_id
_entity_poly.type
_entity_poly.pdbx_seq_one_letter_code
_entity_poly.pdbx_strand_id
1 'polypeptide(L)'
;ENDNMKCVVAILAVALASQCLSAPVNDDYADLIQAVLAYAKQQLSEHDPMSLPDVKNEKIQDENVNLVMSQTNTQLSKASTFTVEEVSTNPTEMSAKIRVNIPEFIQSGLYEVSGTAYDRAVSGKGSIA
;
A
#
# COMPACT_ATOMS: atom_id res chain seq x y z
N GLU A 1 17.28 -6.42 6.37
CA GLU A 1 16.11 -7.10 5.79
C GLU A 1 14.89 -6.25 6.12
N ASN A 2 14.46 -5.38 5.20
CA ASN A 2 13.40 -4.40 5.46
C ASN A 2 12.12 -4.80 4.70
N ASP A 3 11.44 -5.83 5.20
CA ASP A 3 10.16 -6.32 4.66
C ASP A 3 8.97 -5.46 5.11
N ASN A 4 9.14 -4.62 6.13
CA ASN A 4 8.04 -3.81 6.68
C ASN A 4 7.56 -2.68 5.76
N MET A 5 8.36 -2.27 4.78
CA MET A 5 8.03 -1.12 3.92
C MET A 5 7.14 -1.49 2.73
N LYS A 6 7.06 -2.78 2.37
CA LYS A 6 6.19 -3.26 1.28
C LYS A 6 4.73 -3.45 1.73
N CYS A 7 4.49 -3.65 3.02
CA CYS A 7 3.14 -3.85 3.55
C CYS A 7 2.33 -2.55 3.65
N VAL A 8 2.96 -1.40 3.89
CA VAL A 8 2.23 -0.15 4.19
C VAL A 8 1.53 0.42 2.96
N VAL A 9 2.13 0.30 1.77
CA VAL A 9 1.56 0.83 0.51
C VAL A 9 0.39 -0.03 0.02
N ALA A 10 0.48 -1.35 0.17
CA ALA A 10 -0.60 -2.27 -0.19
C ALA A 10 -1.83 -2.10 0.72
N ILE A 11 -1.61 -1.83 2.02
CA ILE A 11 -2.71 -1.58 2.97
C ILE A 11 -3.40 -0.24 2.66
N LEU A 12 -2.68 0.79 2.22
CA LEU A 12 -3.28 2.11 1.97
C LEU A 12 -4.23 2.10 0.75
N ALA A 13 -3.90 1.36 -0.31
CA ALA A 13 -4.80 1.20 -1.47
C ALA A 13 -6.08 0.41 -1.14
N VAL A 14 -5.96 -0.63 -0.29
CA VAL A 14 -7.12 -1.41 0.19
C VAL A 14 -7.96 -0.60 1.19
N ALA A 15 -7.32 0.21 2.03
CA ALA A 15 -8.01 1.08 2.98
C ALA A 15 -8.81 2.19 2.29
N LEU A 16 -8.32 2.75 1.16
CA LEU A 16 -9.07 3.75 0.40
C LEU A 16 -10.30 3.17 -0.32
N ALA A 17 -10.32 1.87 -0.64
CA ALA A 17 -11.48 1.18 -1.22
C ALA A 17 -12.57 0.80 -0.18
N SER A 18 -12.28 0.93 1.13
CA SER A 18 -13.16 0.43 2.20
C SER A 18 -14.35 1.33 2.56
N GLN A 19 -14.58 2.46 1.86
CA GLN A 19 -15.68 3.37 2.18
C GLN A 19 -17.05 2.96 1.63
N CYS A 20 -17.19 1.82 0.94
CA CYS A 20 -18.48 1.45 0.36
C CYS A 20 -18.67 -0.07 0.25
N LEU A 21 -19.01 -0.75 1.35
CA LEU A 21 -19.65 -2.07 1.27
C LEU A 21 -20.56 -2.30 2.49
N SER A 22 -21.86 -2.20 2.28
CA SER A 22 -22.90 -2.66 3.20
C SER A 22 -23.60 -3.89 2.60
N ALA A 23 -23.27 -5.08 3.08
CA ALA A 23 -23.97 -6.32 2.75
C ALA A 23 -24.29 -7.09 4.06
N PRO A 24 -25.48 -7.72 4.17
CA PRO A 24 -25.87 -8.52 5.35
C PRO A 24 -25.09 -9.84 5.40
N VAL A 25 -24.80 -10.35 6.60
CA VAL A 25 -23.71 -11.33 6.83
C VAL A 25 -24.18 -12.57 7.60
N ASN A 26 -23.94 -13.77 7.06
CA ASN A 26 -23.57 -14.97 7.83
C ASN A 26 -22.87 -16.04 6.94
N ASP A 27 -21.78 -16.67 7.41
CA ASP A 27 -20.78 -17.45 6.60
C ASP A 27 -20.09 -16.65 5.45
N ASP A 28 -20.66 -15.51 5.08
CA ASP A 28 -20.30 -14.57 4.01
C ASP A 28 -19.00 -13.76 4.22
N TYR A 29 -18.21 -13.96 5.28
CA TYR A 29 -17.02 -13.12 5.52
C TYR A 29 -15.91 -13.39 4.50
N ALA A 30 -15.70 -14.66 4.13
CA ALA A 30 -14.72 -15.01 3.10
C ALA A 30 -15.16 -14.50 1.73
N ASP A 31 -16.45 -14.58 1.43
CA ASP A 31 -17.03 -14.08 0.18
C ASP A 31 -17.00 -12.55 0.10
N LEU A 32 -17.26 -11.86 1.22
CA LEU A 32 -17.10 -10.41 1.33
C LEU A 32 -15.64 -10.00 1.10
N ILE A 33 -14.67 -10.69 1.71
CA ILE A 33 -13.25 -10.42 1.50
C ILE A 33 -12.87 -10.66 0.03
N GLN A 34 -13.35 -11.75 -0.59
CA GLN A 34 -13.13 -12.00 -2.01
C GLN A 34 -13.77 -10.92 -2.89
N ALA A 35 -14.97 -10.46 -2.60
CA ALA A 35 -15.65 -9.40 -3.34
C ALA A 35 -14.90 -8.07 -3.23
N VAL A 36 -14.42 -7.71 -2.03
CA VAL A 36 -13.57 -6.53 -1.80
C VAL A 36 -12.27 -6.64 -2.60
N LEU A 37 -11.61 -7.80 -2.59
CA LEU A 37 -10.36 -8.02 -3.33
C LEU A 37 -10.59 -8.01 -4.85
N ALA A 38 -11.69 -8.58 -5.34
CA ALA A 38 -12.07 -8.53 -6.74
C ALA A 38 -12.35 -7.09 -7.19
N TYR A 39 -13.07 -6.31 -6.39
CA TYR A 39 -13.31 -4.89 -6.64
C TYR A 39 -12.01 -4.09 -6.62
N ALA A 40 -11.13 -4.32 -5.64
CA ALA A 40 -9.82 -3.68 -5.59
C ALA A 40 -8.98 -4.01 -6.84
N LYS A 41 -9.01 -5.26 -7.30
CA LYS A 41 -8.35 -5.68 -8.55
C LYS A 41 -8.92 -4.97 -9.77
N GLN A 42 -10.24 -4.83 -9.84
CA GLN A 42 -10.92 -4.07 -10.88
C GLN A 42 -10.48 -2.60 -10.87
N GLN A 43 -10.53 -1.93 -9.71
CA GLN A 43 -10.11 -0.52 -9.59
C GLN A 43 -8.63 -0.31 -9.96
N LEU A 44 -7.75 -1.21 -9.51
CA LEU A 44 -6.33 -1.17 -9.88
C LEU A 44 -6.09 -1.44 -11.37
N SER A 45 -7.00 -2.16 -12.04
CA SER A 45 -6.91 -2.42 -13.48
C SER A 45 -7.50 -1.30 -14.32
N GLU A 46 -8.62 -0.71 -13.91
CA GLU A 46 -9.31 0.39 -14.60
C GLU A 46 -8.50 1.68 -14.53
N HIS A 47 -7.73 1.84 -13.46
CA HIS A 47 -6.88 2.98 -13.22
C HIS A 47 -5.40 2.58 -13.26
N ASP A 48 -4.93 1.79 -14.23
CA ASP A 48 -3.49 1.54 -14.44
C ASP A 48 -2.93 2.47 -15.53
N PRO A 49 -1.97 3.38 -15.26
CA PRO A 49 -1.34 3.68 -13.96
C PRO A 49 -2.26 4.41 -12.98
N MET A 50 -2.20 4.01 -11.70
CA MET A 50 -3.00 4.60 -10.63
C MET A 50 -2.23 5.76 -10.03
N SER A 51 -2.76 6.97 -10.16
CA SER A 51 -2.22 8.15 -9.49
C SER A 51 -2.50 8.07 -8.00
N LEU A 52 -1.43 8.06 -7.19
CA LEU A 52 -1.51 8.15 -5.74
C LEU A 52 -1.44 9.62 -5.30
N PRO A 53 -2.09 9.99 -4.18
CA PRO A 53 -2.00 11.34 -3.65
C PRO A 53 -0.56 11.70 -3.27
N ASP A 54 -0.20 12.96 -3.48
CA ASP A 54 1.08 13.50 -3.04
C ASP A 54 1.25 13.32 -1.52
N VAL A 55 2.41 12.82 -1.12
CA VAL A 55 2.84 12.76 0.27
C VAL A 55 3.85 13.88 0.48
N LYS A 56 3.60 14.78 1.43
CA LYS A 56 4.49 15.93 1.67
C LYS A 56 4.94 15.98 3.11
N ASN A 57 6.25 16.13 3.30
CA ASN A 57 6.90 16.30 4.60
C ASN A 57 6.61 15.18 5.60
N GLU A 58 6.50 13.94 5.11
CA GLU A 58 6.35 12.76 5.96
C GLU A 58 7.60 12.57 6.79
N LYS A 59 7.44 12.48 8.11
CA LYS A 59 8.55 12.33 9.04
C LYS A 59 8.80 10.85 9.33
N ILE A 60 10.03 10.40 9.04
CA ILE A 60 10.51 9.06 9.38
C ILE A 60 11.52 9.23 10.52
N GLN A 61 11.11 8.83 11.73
CA GLN A 61 11.94 8.95 12.93
C GLN A 61 12.21 7.58 13.55
N ASP A 62 13.48 7.31 13.83
CA ASP A 62 14.01 6.14 14.53
C ASP A 62 15.24 6.55 15.36
N GLU A 63 15.82 5.64 16.13
CA GLU A 63 16.93 5.90 17.07
C GLU A 63 18.11 6.65 16.43
N ASN A 64 18.42 6.34 15.16
CA ASN A 64 19.53 6.96 14.42
C ASN A 64 19.08 7.59 13.09
N VAL A 65 17.77 7.80 12.90
CA VAL A 65 17.20 8.27 11.63
C VAL A 65 16.18 9.35 11.92
N ASN A 66 16.32 10.50 11.28
CA ASN A 66 15.34 11.57 11.30
C ASN A 66 15.27 12.18 9.91
N LEU A 67 14.32 11.70 9.12
CA LEU A 67 14.16 12.09 7.72
C LEU A 67 12.80 12.75 7.51
N VAL A 68 12.79 13.70 6.58
CA VAL A 68 11.60 14.28 6.00
C VAL A 68 11.58 13.85 4.54
N MET A 69 10.51 13.16 4.14
CA MET A 69 10.30 12.68 2.77
C MET A 69 9.07 13.36 2.16
N SER A 70 9.18 13.70 0.88
CA SER A 70 8.03 14.03 0.04
C SER A 70 8.04 13.16 -1.21
N GLN A 71 6.87 12.73 -1.64
CA GLN A 71 6.65 12.05 -2.92
C GLN A 71 5.52 12.75 -3.66
N THR A 72 5.75 13.10 -4.92
CA THR A 72 4.76 13.76 -5.76
C THR A 72 4.65 13.10 -7.12
N ASN A 73 3.48 13.24 -7.74
CA ASN A 73 3.16 12.60 -9.03
C ASN A 73 3.40 11.08 -8.99
N THR A 74 3.13 10.44 -7.85
CA THR A 74 3.34 9.01 -7.69
C THR A 74 2.31 8.25 -8.52
N GLN A 75 2.78 7.33 -9.34
CA GLN A 75 1.96 6.42 -10.13
C GLN A 75 2.31 4.98 -9.80
N LEU A 76 1.29 4.14 -9.71
CA LEU A 76 1.43 2.71 -9.47
C LEU A 76 0.85 1.94 -10.66
N SER A 77 1.68 1.13 -11.31
CA SER A 77 1.29 0.28 -12.43
C SER A 77 1.45 -1.19 -12.12
N LYS A 78 0.70 -2.02 -12.84
CA LYS A 78 0.68 -3.49 -12.70
C LYS A 78 0.25 -4.01 -11.33
N ALA A 79 -0.18 -3.16 -10.41
CA ALA A 79 -0.61 -3.59 -9.08
C ALA A 79 -1.82 -4.55 -9.13
N SER A 80 -2.66 -4.48 -10.16
CA SER A 80 -3.77 -5.41 -10.39
C SER A 80 -3.32 -6.86 -10.68
N THR A 81 -2.04 -7.09 -10.95
CA THR A 81 -1.48 -8.45 -11.16
C THR A 81 -1.42 -9.29 -9.89
N PHE A 82 -1.79 -8.72 -8.75
CA PHE A 82 -1.79 -9.44 -7.49
C PHE A 82 -2.64 -10.72 -7.54
N THR A 83 -2.19 -11.70 -6.76
CA THR A 83 -2.86 -12.97 -6.51
C THR A 83 -3.11 -13.11 -5.01
N VAL A 84 -4.26 -13.69 -4.67
CA VAL A 84 -4.63 -13.97 -3.28
C VAL A 84 -4.22 -15.40 -3.01
N GLU A 85 -3.24 -15.59 -2.13
CA GLU A 85 -2.70 -16.92 -1.80
C GLU A 85 -3.47 -17.57 -0.66
N GLU A 86 -3.90 -16.77 0.33
CA GLU A 86 -4.57 -17.28 1.52
C GLU A 86 -5.51 -16.21 2.09
N VAL A 87 -6.73 -16.62 2.44
CA VAL A 87 -7.67 -15.82 3.25
C VAL A 87 -8.07 -16.68 4.45
N SER A 88 -7.70 -16.24 5.65
CA SER A 88 -8.12 -16.88 6.89
C SER A 88 -8.88 -15.88 7.75
N THR A 89 -10.08 -16.25 8.18
CA THR A 89 -10.90 -15.46 9.10
C THR A 89 -10.92 -16.13 10.46
N ASN A 90 -10.80 -15.34 11.52
CA ASN A 90 -11.02 -15.77 12.89
C ASN A 90 -12.22 -14.99 13.45
N PRO A 91 -13.43 -15.56 13.42
CA PRO A 91 -14.64 -14.86 13.88
C PRO A 91 -14.60 -14.62 15.40
N THR A 92 -13.90 -15.44 16.18
CA THR A 92 -13.74 -15.26 17.63
C THR A 92 -12.90 -14.02 17.96
N GLU A 93 -11.87 -13.75 17.17
CA GLU A 93 -11.01 -12.57 17.30
C GLU A 93 -11.46 -11.38 16.44
N MET A 94 -12.56 -11.54 15.68
CA MET A 94 -13.01 -10.59 14.67
C MET A 94 -11.88 -10.13 13.73
N SER A 95 -11.00 -11.06 13.35
CA SER A 95 -9.81 -10.77 12.55
C SER A 95 -9.82 -11.51 11.23
N ALA A 96 -9.20 -10.90 10.22
CA ALA A 96 -8.96 -11.53 8.92
C ALA A 96 -7.47 -11.36 8.58
N LYS A 97 -6.85 -12.44 8.10
CA LYS A 97 -5.51 -12.40 7.52
C LYS A 97 -5.64 -12.73 6.05
N ILE A 98 -5.05 -11.88 5.23
CA ILE A 98 -5.05 -12.01 3.77
C ILE A 98 -3.59 -12.03 3.35
N ARG A 99 -3.16 -13.11 2.69
CA ARG A 99 -1.85 -13.17 2.03
C ARG A 99 -2.05 -12.84 0.56
N VAL A 100 -1.47 -11.72 0.15
CA VAL A 100 -1.47 -11.25 -1.23
C VAL A 100 -0.05 -11.30 -1.77
N ASN A 101 0.12 -11.86 -2.95
CA ASN A 101 1.38 -11.82 -3.69
C ASN A 101 1.23 -10.89 -4.89
N ILE A 102 2.09 -9.87 -4.98
CA ILE A 102 2.13 -8.89 -6.07
C ILE A 102 3.40 -9.15 -6.88
N PRO A 103 3.35 -9.95 -7.96
CA PRO A 103 4.55 -10.42 -8.65
C PRO A 103 5.28 -9.29 -9.38
N GLU A 104 4.52 -8.33 -9.91
CA GLU A 104 5.05 -7.18 -10.63
C GLU A 104 4.28 -5.92 -10.22
N PHE A 105 4.95 -4.97 -9.57
CA PHE A 105 4.44 -3.60 -9.48
C PHE A 105 5.53 -2.63 -9.95
N ILE A 106 5.11 -1.56 -10.62
CA ILE A 106 5.98 -0.48 -11.06
C ILE A 106 5.51 0.76 -10.33
N GLN A 107 6.38 1.37 -9.55
CA GLN A 107 6.12 2.65 -8.91
C GLN A 107 6.98 3.70 -9.61
N SER A 108 6.35 4.75 -10.13
CA SER A 108 7.06 5.93 -10.63
C SER A 108 6.63 7.16 -9.85
N GLY A 109 7.46 8.19 -9.85
CA GLY A 109 7.16 9.44 -9.16
C GLY A 109 8.39 10.24 -8.83
N LEU A 110 8.19 11.45 -8.33
CA LEU A 110 9.26 12.31 -7.87
C LEU A 110 9.42 12.15 -6.36
N TYR A 111 10.65 12.10 -5.88
CA TYR A 111 10.95 12.06 -4.46
C TYR A 111 11.87 13.22 -4.05
N GLU A 112 11.69 13.65 -2.82
CA GLU A 112 12.60 14.52 -2.10
C GLU A 112 12.78 13.95 -0.69
N VAL A 113 14.03 13.83 -0.24
CA VAL A 113 14.37 13.39 1.11
C VAL A 113 15.42 14.31 1.68
N SER A 114 15.29 14.64 2.96
CA SER A 114 16.28 15.42 3.70
C SER A 114 16.28 15.03 5.18
N GLY A 115 17.41 15.19 5.86
CA GLY A 115 17.49 14.97 7.30
C GLY A 115 18.81 14.34 7.72
N THR A 116 18.77 13.51 8.76
CA THR A 116 19.94 12.82 9.30
C THR A 116 19.72 11.32 9.34
N ALA A 117 20.73 10.54 8.93
CA ALA A 117 20.78 9.10 9.10
C ALA A 117 22.18 8.71 9.60
N TYR A 118 22.26 7.98 10.71
CA TYR A 118 23.51 7.56 11.34
C TYR A 118 24.48 8.74 11.55
N ASP A 119 23.98 9.82 12.17
CA ASP A 119 24.70 11.08 12.42
C ASP A 119 25.24 11.80 11.18
N ARG A 120 24.77 11.42 9.98
CA ARG A 120 25.15 12.06 8.71
C ARG A 120 23.96 12.78 8.11
N ALA A 121 24.19 14.01 7.67
CA ALA A 121 23.22 14.73 6.87
C ALA A 121 23.03 14.02 5.53
N VAL A 122 21.78 13.72 5.19
CA VAL A 122 21.40 13.14 3.90
C VAL A 122 20.41 14.07 3.22
N SER A 123 20.58 14.27 1.92
CA SER A 123 19.60 14.93 1.08
C SER A 123 19.63 14.32 -0.30
N GLY A 124 18.47 14.26 -0.94
CA GLY A 124 18.34 13.68 -2.26
C GLY A 124 17.03 14.08 -2.89
N LYS A 125 17.07 14.33 -4.19
CA LYS A 125 15.87 14.52 -5.01
C LYS A 125 16.06 13.81 -6.33
N GLY A 126 14.98 13.24 -6.85
CA GLY A 126 15.06 12.49 -8.10
C GLY A 126 13.71 11.93 -8.51
N SER A 127 13.77 11.05 -9.50
CA SER A 127 12.63 10.32 -10.03
C SER A 127 12.84 8.83 -9.79
N ILE A 128 11.80 8.15 -9.31
CA ILE A 128 11.69 6.70 -9.37
C ILE A 128 11.02 6.37 -10.72
N ALA A 129 11.58 5.43 -11.46
CA ALA A 129 11.12 4.98 -12.77
C ALA A 129 11.06 3.45 -12.81
#